data_AF-A0A536E5Q7-F1
#
_entry.id   AF-A0A536E5Q7-F1
#
_cell.length_a   1.000
_cell.length_b   1.000
_cell.length_c   1.000
_cell.angle_alpha   90.00
_cell.angle_beta   90.00
_cell.angle_gamma   90.00
#
_symmetry.space_group_name_H-M   'P 1'
#
loop_
_entity.id
_entity.type
_entity.pdbx_description
1 polymer ?
#
loop_
_entity_poly.entity_id
_entity_poly.type
_entity_poly.pdbx_seq_one_letter_code
_entity_poly.pdbx_strand_id
1 'polypeptide(L)'
;MGLPDGTTLGDIRYTLQTDAGDLLYAQSRGVRHGSAEVLARLGRGEDVDASEYTFRTSTQIETDAADLAWLNKGVFVSVGGRQAGTVIYETYLVG
;
A
#
# COMPACT_ATOMS: atom_id res chain seq x y z
N MET A 1 -9.97 3.18 9.33
CA MET A 1 -10.76 2.83 10.54
C MET A 1 -10.32 1.47 11.02
N GLY A 2 -10.18 1.27 12.34
CA GLY A 2 -9.80 -0.04 12.91
C GLY A 2 -11.03 -0.87 13.28
N LEU A 3 -10.94 -2.20 13.14
CA LEU A 3 -11.92 -3.15 13.67
C LEU A 3 -11.51 -3.61 15.09
N PRO A 4 -12.43 -4.17 15.90
CA PRO A 4 -12.15 -4.55 17.28
C PRO A 4 -11.04 -5.60 17.47
N ASP A 5 -10.73 -6.38 16.43
CA ASP A 5 -9.69 -7.42 16.42
C ASP A 5 -8.28 -6.87 16.13
N GLY A 6 -8.13 -5.54 15.99
CA GLY A 6 -6.85 -4.90 15.62
C GLY A 6 -6.64 -4.76 14.11
N THR A 7 -7.56 -5.27 13.28
CA THR A 7 -7.52 -5.06 11.84
C THR A 7 -7.61 -3.57 11.51
N THR A 8 -6.78 -3.12 10.59
CA THR A 8 -6.77 -1.73 10.10
C THR A 8 -7.23 -1.69 8.65
N LEU A 9 -8.28 -0.92 8.38
CA LEU A 9 -8.71 -0.58 7.01
C LEU A 9 -8.13 0.77 6.62
N GLY A 10 -7.46 0.82 5.47
CA GLY A 10 -6.82 2.02 4.91
C GLY A 10 -7.44 2.45 3.58
N ASP A 11 -7.57 3.75 3.38
CA ASP A 11 -7.77 4.42 2.09
C ASP A 11 -6.75 5.56 2.07
N ILE A 12 -5.67 5.36 1.30
CA ILE A 12 -4.57 6.32 1.18
C ILE A 12 -4.63 6.90 -0.23
N ARG A 13 -4.52 8.23 -0.32
CA ARG A 13 -4.53 8.98 -1.57
C ARG A 13 -3.30 9.86 -1.58
N TYR A 14 -2.51 9.77 -2.65
CA TYR A 14 -1.26 10.47 -2.76
C TYR A 14 -0.94 10.75 -4.23
N THR A 15 -0.07 11.73 -4.45
CA THR A 15 0.44 12.05 -5.78
C THR A 15 1.92 11.68 -5.81
N LEU A 16 2.31 10.90 -6.80
CA LEU A 16 3.69 10.63 -7.15
C LEU A 16 4.08 11.52 -8.32
N GLN A 17 5.37 11.87 -8.39
CA GLN A 17 5.95 12.58 -9.52
C GLN A 17 7.11 11.75 -10.06
N THR A 18 7.14 11.51 -11.37
CA THR A 18 8.29 10.84 -12.01
C THR A 18 9.48 11.77 -12.09
N ASP A 19 10.66 11.23 -12.37
CA ASP A 19 11.87 12.04 -12.64
C ASP A 19 11.70 12.94 -13.89
N ALA A 20 10.79 12.59 -14.79
CA ALA A 20 10.44 13.39 -15.97
C ALA A 20 9.41 14.51 -15.66
N GLY A 21 8.83 14.52 -14.46
CA GLY A 21 7.89 15.52 -14.00
C GLY A 21 6.41 15.14 -14.13
N ASP A 22 6.11 13.98 -14.71
CA ASP A 22 4.72 13.49 -14.86
C ASP A 22 4.10 13.22 -13.50
N LEU A 23 2.81 13.56 -13.36
CA LEU A 23 2.06 13.33 -12.13
C LEU A 23 1.23 12.05 -12.22
N LEU A 24 1.24 11.28 -11.13
CA LEU A 24 0.43 10.10 -10.95
C LEU A 24 -0.38 10.28 -9.67
N TYR A 25 -1.70 10.34 -9.79
CA TYR A 25 -2.58 10.16 -8.65
C TYR A 25 -2.70 8.67 -8.35
N ALA A 26 -2.42 8.29 -7.11
CA ALA A 26 -2.56 6.93 -6.64
C ALA A 26 -3.55 6.88 -5.48
N GLN A 27 -4.48 5.95 -5.57
CA GLN A 27 -5.38 5.59 -4.49
C GLN A 27 -5.19 4.12 -4.13
N SER A 28 -4.80 3.85 -2.90
CA SER A 28 -4.62 2.51 -2.37
C SER A 28 -5.61 2.24 -1.26
N ARG A 29 -6.49 1.27 -1.47
CA ARG A 29 -7.44 0.78 -0.46
C ARG A 29 -7.02 -0.60 -0.02
N GLY A 30 -7.01 -0.86 1.28
CA GLY A 30 -6.61 -2.18 1.73
C GLY A 30 -6.79 -2.44 3.20
N VAL A 31 -6.20 -3.56 3.61
CA VAL A 31 -6.34 -4.12 4.95
C VAL A 31 -4.97 -4.51 5.48
N ARG A 32 -4.77 -4.26 6.77
CA ARG A 32 -3.68 -4.83 7.56
C ARG A 32 -4.25 -5.58 8.76
N HIS A 33 -3.88 -6.84 8.93
CA HIS A 33 -4.26 -7.66 10.09
C HIS A 33 -3.20 -8.72 10.37
N GLY A 34 -3.18 -9.23 11.59
CA GLY A 34 -2.22 -10.23 12.06
C GLY A 34 -2.60 -10.68 13.47
N SER A 35 -1.81 -11.56 14.08
CA SER A 35 -2.02 -11.92 15.49
C SER A 35 -1.84 -10.69 16.39
N ALA A 36 -2.47 -10.69 17.56
CA ALA A 36 -2.35 -9.58 18.52
C ALA A 36 -0.89 -9.29 18.91
N GLU A 37 -0.07 -10.34 19.02
CA GLU A 37 1.37 -10.22 19.31
C GLU A 37 2.13 -9.50 18.19
N VAL A 38 1.90 -9.91 16.93
CA VAL A 38 2.53 -9.29 15.76
C VAL A 38 2.09 -7.83 15.61
N LEU A 39 0.80 -7.55 15.78
CA LEU A 39 0.28 -6.18 15.72
C LEU A 39 0.83 -5.29 16.84
N ALA A 40 1.05 -5.84 18.04
CA ALA A 40 1.67 -5.11 19.15
C ALA A 40 3.13 -4.77 18.86
N ARG A 41 3.91 -5.70 18.29
CA ARG A 41 5.30 -5.44 17.83
C ARG A 41 5.34 -4.33 16.78
N LEU A 42 4.47 -4.40 15.77
CA LEU A 42 4.29 -3.35 14.76
C LEU A 42 3.91 -2.00 15.37
N GLY A 43 3.05 -2.00 16.40
CA GLY A 43 2.63 -0.80 17.12
C GLY A 43 3.76 -0.12 17.90
N ARG A 44 4.75 -0.90 18.36
CA ARG A 44 5.98 -0.41 18.99
C ARG A 44 7.04 0.06 17.99
N GLY A 45 6.79 -0.13 16.68
CA GLY A 45 7.75 0.22 15.63
C GLY A 45 8.91 -0.77 15.51
N GLU A 46 8.77 -1.98 16.06
CA GLU A 46 9.73 -3.05 15.82
C GLU A 46 9.77 -3.44 14.34
N ASP A 47 10.91 -3.95 13.90
CA ASP A 47 11.01 -4.62 12.60
C ASP A 47 10.32 -5.98 12.70
N VAL A 48 9.32 -6.19 11.83
CA VAL A 48 8.47 -7.37 11.82
C VAL A 48 8.40 -7.84 10.38
N ASP A 49 8.72 -9.11 10.16
CA ASP A 49 8.74 -9.67 8.82
C ASP A 49 7.34 -9.57 8.19
N ALA A 50 7.27 -9.09 6.95
CA ALA A 50 6.01 -8.88 6.24
C ALA A 50 5.23 -10.17 5.97
N SER A 51 5.83 -11.35 6.18
CA SER A 51 5.16 -12.66 6.15
C SER A 51 4.41 -12.98 7.45
N GLU A 52 4.71 -12.30 8.58
CA GLU A 52 4.04 -12.53 9.87
C GLU A 52 2.64 -11.90 9.95
N TYR A 53 2.29 -11.02 9.01
CA TYR A 53 0.99 -10.34 8.96
C TYR A 53 0.53 -10.10 7.53
N THR A 54 -0.78 -9.92 7.37
CA THR A 54 -1.34 -9.46 6.10
C THR A 54 -1.24 -7.94 6.04
N PHE A 55 -0.69 -7.43 4.95
CA PHE A 55 -0.90 -6.04 4.53
C PHE A 55 -1.00 -6.00 3.01
N ARG A 56 -2.23 -5.84 2.50
CA ARG A 56 -2.52 -5.88 1.07
C ARG A 56 -3.44 -4.74 0.68
N THR A 57 -3.20 -4.15 -0.49
CA THR A 57 -4.03 -3.07 -1.03
C THR A 57 -4.37 -3.34 -2.49
N SER A 58 -5.56 -2.93 -2.92
CA SER A 58 -5.82 -2.64 -4.33
C SER A 58 -5.43 -1.19 -4.60
N THR A 59 -4.65 -0.98 -5.66
CA THR A 59 -4.14 0.34 -6.03
C THR A 59 -4.68 0.73 -7.39
N GLN A 60 -5.26 1.92 -7.48
CA GLN A 60 -5.68 2.55 -8.72
C GLN A 60 -4.72 3.70 -9.00
N ILE A 61 -4.31 3.85 -10.26
CA ILE A 61 -3.40 4.90 -10.71
C ILE A 61 -4.09 5.68 -11.82
N GLU A 62 -4.02 7.00 -11.74
CA GLU A 62 -4.51 7.94 -12.74
C GLU A 62 -3.39 8.90 -13.15
N THR A 63 -3.22 9.11 -14.46
CA THR A 63 -2.23 10.03 -15.02
C THR A 63 -2.67 10.51 -16.41
N ASP A 64 -2.26 11.72 -16.79
CA ASP A 64 -2.42 12.27 -18.13
C ASP A 64 -1.19 12.03 -19.04
N ALA A 65 -0.10 11.49 -18.49
CA ALA A 65 1.12 11.18 -19.23
C ALA A 65 0.87 10.09 -20.28
N ALA A 66 1.04 10.45 -21.56
CA ALA A 66 0.73 9.58 -22.69
C ALA A 66 1.53 8.26 -22.67
N ASP A 67 2.82 8.33 -22.30
CA ASP A 67 3.71 7.17 -22.25
C ASP A 67 3.37 6.22 -21.08
N LEU A 68 2.62 6.70 -20.09
CA LEU A 68 2.17 5.95 -18.92
C LEU A 68 0.67 5.64 -18.97
N ALA A 69 -0.01 5.88 -20.09
CA ALA A 69 -1.46 5.69 -20.23
C ALA A 69 -1.93 4.24 -19.97
N TRP A 70 -1.02 3.27 -19.98
CA TRP A 70 -1.31 1.89 -19.60
C TRP A 70 -1.64 1.75 -18.10
N LEU A 71 -1.10 2.62 -17.24
CA LEU A 71 -1.38 2.64 -15.80
C LEU A 71 -2.85 2.89 -15.51
N ASN A 72 -3.50 3.78 -16.29
CA ASN A 72 -4.92 4.08 -16.18
C ASN A 72 -5.83 2.85 -16.42
N LYS A 73 -5.30 1.81 -17.07
CA LYS A 73 -6.04 0.60 -17.47
C LYS A 73 -5.63 -0.62 -16.66
N GLY A 74 -4.62 -0.49 -15.79
CA GLY A 74 -4.10 -1.59 -14.99
C GLY A 74 -4.95 -1.86 -13.75
N VAL A 75 -5.03 -3.14 -13.37
CA VAL A 75 -5.50 -3.55 -12.05
C VAL A 75 -4.26 -3.86 -11.22
N PHE A 76 -4.06 -3.13 -10.12
CA PHE A 76 -2.86 -3.32 -9.29
C PHE A 76 -3.21 -3.84 -7.91
N VAL A 77 -2.36 -4.75 -7.43
CA VAL A 77 -2.35 -5.21 -6.04
C VAL A 77 -0.99 -4.88 -5.46
N SER A 78 -0.97 -4.36 -4.23
CA SER A 78 0.27 -4.08 -3.52
C SER A 78 0.42 -4.94 -2.29
N VAL A 79 1.65 -5.37 -2.05
CA VAL A 79 2.11 -6.01 -0.81
C VAL A 79 2.75 -4.92 0.05
N GLY A 80 2.13 -4.63 1.19
CA GLY A 80 2.63 -3.66 2.14
C GLY A 80 3.59 -4.28 3.15
N GLY A 81 4.61 -3.54 3.52
CA GLY A 81 5.49 -3.82 4.66
C GLY A 81 5.68 -2.57 5.51
N ARG A 82 5.77 -2.71 6.82
CA ARG A 82 6.19 -1.64 7.72
C ARG A 82 7.64 -1.83 8.13
N GLN A 83 8.40 -0.75 8.00
CA GLN A 83 9.71 -0.57 8.62
C GLN A 83 9.62 0.63 9.56
N ALA A 84 10.60 0.81 10.45
CA ALA A 84 10.60 1.90 11.43
C ALA A 84 10.36 3.26 10.74
N GLY A 85 9.18 3.85 10.94
CA GLY A 85 8.77 5.15 10.37
C GLY A 85 8.30 5.14 8.91
N THR A 86 8.43 4.04 8.18
CA THR A 86 8.18 3.97 6.73
C THR A 86 7.22 2.83 6.38
N VAL A 87 6.43 3.02 5.33
CA VAL A 87 5.65 1.95 4.70
C VAL A 87 6.21 1.71 3.31
N ILE A 88 6.51 0.45 3.01
CA ILE A 88 6.91 0.01 1.67
C ILE A 88 5.69 -0.64 1.02
N TYR A 89 5.46 -0.32 -0.25
CA TYR A 89 4.49 -1.00 -1.08
C TYR A 89 5.18 -1.55 -2.32
N GLU A 90 5.23 -2.87 -2.43
CA GLU A 90 5.55 -3.53 -3.69
C GLU A 90 4.26 -3.65 -4.49
N THR A 91 4.16 -2.94 -5.62
CA THR A 91 2.93 -2.88 -6.42
C THR A 91 3.07 -3.69 -7.70
N TYR A 92 2.12 -4.59 -7.94
CA TYR A 92 2.12 -5.56 -9.02
C TYR A 92 0.92 -5.32 -9.94
N LEU A 93 1.15 -5.33 -11.25
CA LEU A 93 0.07 -5.40 -12.24
C LEU A 93 -0.51 -6.82 -12.26
N VAL A 94 -1.82 -6.94 -12.17
CA VAL A 94 -2.55 -8.20 -12.36
C VAL A 94 -2.77 -8.43 -13.84
N GLY A 95 -2.39 -9.62 -14.34
CA GLY A 95 -2.51 -10.04 -15.74
C GLY A 95 -3.04 -11.47 -15.86
#